data_AF-H8YXY4-F1
#
_entry.id   AF-H8YXY4-F1
#
_cell.length_a   1.000
_cell.length_b   1.000
_cell.length_c   1.000
_cell.angle_alpha   90.00
_cell.angle_beta   90.00
_cell.angle_gamma   90.00
#
_symmetry.space_group_name_H-M   'P 1'
#
loop_
_entity.id
_entity.type
_entity.pdbx_description
1 polymer ?
#
loop_
_entity_poly.entity_id
_entity_poly.type
_entity_poly.pdbx_seq_one_letter_code
_entity_poly.pdbx_strand_id
1 'polypeptide(L)' 'MSDAPKTRPKVPDGHSRFVMTRQKPANEKGYVGYDVIWEQFQKEVPYQTPKRP' A
#
# COMPACT_ATOMS: atom_id res chain seq x y z
N MET A 1 12.12 -33.79 -15.71
CA MET A 1 12.37 -32.41 -15.25
C MET A 1 11.11 -31.91 -14.61
N SER A 2 11.10 -31.74 -13.29
CA SER A 2 9.96 -31.20 -12.55
C SER A 2 9.82 -29.71 -12.88
N ASP A 3 8.76 -29.35 -13.61
CA ASP A 3 8.42 -27.97 -13.91
C ASP A 3 8.24 -27.18 -12.62
N ALA A 4 9.10 -26.16 -12.42
CA ALA A 4 8.93 -25.24 -11.30
C ALA A 4 7.61 -24.48 -11.48
N PRO A 5 6.80 -24.32 -10.41
CA PRO A 5 5.55 -23.59 -10.51
C PRO A 5 5.83 -22.15 -10.96
N LYS A 6 5.24 -21.75 -12.10
CA LYS A 6 5.38 -20.42 -12.71
C LYS A 6 4.75 -19.28 -11.88
N THR A 7 4.07 -19.62 -10.79
CA THR A 7 3.37 -18.68 -9.92
C THR A 7 4.25 -18.31 -8.75
N ARG A 8 4.72 -17.05 -8.70
CA ARG A 8 5.41 -16.52 -7.53
C ARG A 8 4.42 -16.47 -6.36
N PRO A 9 4.79 -16.94 -5.15
CA PRO A 9 3.94 -16.84 -3.99
C PRO A 9 3.67 -15.36 -3.68
N LYS A 10 2.43 -15.05 -3.28
CA LYS A 10 2.06 -13.68 -2.88
C LYS A 10 2.80 -13.35 -1.59
N VAL A 11 3.71 -12.39 -1.63
CA VAL A 11 4.42 -11.92 -0.44
C VAL A 11 3.41 -11.19 0.46
N PRO A 12 3.41 -11.44 1.77
CA PRO A 12 2.58 -10.68 2.71
C PRO A 12 2.89 -9.17 2.64
N ASP A 13 1.87 -8.34 2.85
CA ASP A 13 2.06 -6.89 2.86
C ASP A 13 2.89 -6.48 4.09
N GLY A 14 3.82 -5.54 3.89
CA GLY A 14 4.66 -5.01 4.95
C GLY A 14 3.90 -3.93 5.71
N HIS A 15 3.72 -4.12 7.01
CA HIS A 15 3.09 -3.12 7.87
C HIS A 15 4.12 -2.48 8.79
N SER A 16 4.18 -1.15 8.75
CA SER A 16 4.89 -0.34 9.74
C SER A 16 3.98 0.82 10.15
N ARG A 17 4.35 1.53 11.22
CA ARG A 17 3.51 2.59 11.77
C ARG A 17 3.29 3.68 10.71
N PHE A 18 2.04 3.85 10.27
CA PHE A 18 1.59 4.79 9.23
C PHE A 18 2.00 4.47 7.79
N VAL A 19 2.58 3.30 7.53
CA VAL A 19 3.04 2.92 6.19
C VAL A 19 2.74 1.46 5.92
N MET A 20 2.00 1.22 4.84
CA MET A 20 1.77 -0.11 4.29
C MET A 20 2.51 -0.26 2.97
N THR A 21 3.32 -1.30 2.85
CA THR A 21 3.98 -1.66 1.59
C THR A 21 3.31 -2.88 0.98
N ARG A 22 2.82 -2.74 -0.26
CA ARG A 22 2.14 -3.81 -0.99
C ARG A 22 2.92 -4.18 -2.24
N GLN A 23 3.04 -5.48 -2.51
CA GLN A 23 3.67 -5.98 -3.73
C GLN A 23 2.75 -5.74 -4.93
N LYS A 24 3.25 -5.06 -5.98
CA LYS A 24 2.51 -4.83 -7.24
C LYS A 24 2.29 -6.15 -7.99
N PRO A 25 1.20 -6.25 -8.77
CA PRO A 25 1.04 -7.36 -9.69
C PRO A 25 2.20 -7.40 -10.69
N ALA A 26 2.64 -8.60 -11.08
CA ALA A 26 3.67 -8.77 -12.08
C ALA A 26 3.18 -8.24 -13.43
N ASN A 27 3.99 -7.40 -14.09
CA ASN A 27 3.73 -6.96 -15.46
C ASN A 27 4.27 -7.97 -16.49
N GLU A 28 4.02 -7.75 -17.78
CA GLU A 28 4.47 -8.62 -18.89
C GLU A 28 5.99 -8.86 -18.93
N LYS A 29 6.78 -8.01 -18.25
CA LYS A 29 8.24 -8.09 -18.15
C LYS A 29 8.73 -8.65 -16.81
N GLY A 30 7.83 -9.10 -15.93
CA GLY A 30 8.16 -9.72 -14.65
C GLY A 30 8.66 -8.75 -13.57
N TYR A 31 8.47 -7.43 -13.74
CA TYR A 31 8.78 -6.45 -12.70
C TYR A 31 7.72 -6.52 -11.60
N VAL A 32 8.22 -6.60 -10.38
CA VAL A 32 7.41 -6.57 -9.17
C VAL A 32 7.86 -5.37 -8.35
N GLY A 33 7.22 -4.23 -8.59
CA GLY A 33 7.42 -3.04 -7.76
C GLY A 33 6.70 -3.18 -6.42
N TYR A 34 7.01 -2.29 -5.47
CA TYR A 34 6.22 -2.13 -4.26
C TYR A 34 5.47 -0.80 -4.32
N ASP A 35 4.21 -0.80 -3.91
CA ASP A 35 3.48 0.42 -3.57
C ASP A 35 3.73 0.76 -2.11
N VAL A 36 3.88 2.04 -1.83
CA VAL A 36 3.98 2.59 -0.48
C VAL A 36 2.72 3.41 -0.25
N ILE A 37 1.87 2.94 0.65
CA ILE A 37 0.62 3.58 1.04
C ILE A 37 0.85 4.23 2.41
N TRP A 38 0.65 5.54 2.48
CA TRP A 38 0.75 6.31 3.72
C TRP A 38 -0.63 6.41 4.37
N GLU A 39 -0.72 5.98 5.63
CA GLU A 39 -1.95 6.14 6.40
C GLU A 39 -2.01 7.55 6.99
N GLN A 40 -3.19 8.18 6.95
CA GLN A 40 -3.41 9.47 7.58
C GLN A 40 -3.17 9.36 9.09
N PHE A 41 -2.20 10.12 9.61
CA PHE A 41 -1.88 10.13 11.03
C PHE A 41 -2.64 11.20 11.83
N GLN A 42 -3.15 12.23 11.15
CA GLN A 42 -3.85 13.34 11.78
C GLN A 42 -5.36 13.20 11.59
N LYS A 43 -6.11 13.57 12.63
CA LYS A 43 -7.54 13.75 12.52
C LYS A 43 -7.82 15.05 11.77
N GLU A 44 -8.37 14.96 10.56
CA GLU A 44 -8.88 16.12 9.85
C GLU A 44 -10.21 16.56 10.48
N VAL A 45 -10.28 17.82 10.91
CA VAL A 45 -11.52 18.44 11.39
C VAL A 45 -11.84 19.59 10.44
N PRO A 46 -13.05 19.62 9.83
CA PRO A 46 -13.41 20.70 8.94
C PRO A 46 -13.48 22.02 9.69
N TYR A 47 -12.90 23.07 9.11
CA TYR A 47 -12.96 24.42 9.67
C TYR A 47 -14.41 24.88 9.82
N GLN A 48 -14.80 25.28 11.03
CA GLN A 48 -16.11 25.84 11.31
C GLN A 48 -15.97 27.35 11.47
N THR A 49 -16.70 28.11 10.66
CA THR A 49 -16.76 29.57 10.82
C THR A 49 -17.30 29.89 12.21
N PRO A 50 -16.58 30.68 13.03
CA PRO A 50 -17.04 31.02 14.37
C PRO A 50 -18.39 31.77 14.28
N LYS A 51 -19.29 31.52 15.25
CA LYS A 51 -20.53 32.28 15.36
C LYS A 51 -20.20 33.76 15.48
N ARG A 52 -20.89 34.60 14.71
CA ARG A 52 -20.74 36.06 14.79
C ARG A 52 -21.08 36.52 16.21
N PRO A 53 -20.37 37.54 16.73
CA PRO A 53 -20.65 38.12 18.04
C PRO A 53 -22.08 38.67 18.13
#